data_AF-A0A4R9GT63-F1
#
_entry.id   AF-A0A4R9GT63-F1
#
_cell.length_a   1.000
_cell.length_b   1.000
_cell.length_c   1.000
_cell.angle_alpha   90.00
_cell.angle_beta   90.00
_cell.angle_gamma   90.00
#
_symmetry.space_group_name_H-M   'P 1'
#
loop_
_entity.id
_entity.type
_entity.pdbx_description
1 polymer ?
#
loop_
_entity_poly.entity_id
_entity_poly.type
_entity_poly.pdbx_seq_one_letter_code
_entity_poly.pdbx_strand_id
1 'polypeptide(L)'
;MTPELLFTISNRFALVGWILLAFFPNLKITLILVRNGIWSALLSVGYLLILGTHLGAEGGFQSLSGVSTLFSNPWILLGGWVHYLAFDLFLGVWESKEAESIKLSRWVLIPCLFLTLMFGPIGFLIFFVIRLVKGGIHVGI
;
A
#
# COMPACT_ATOMS: atom_id res chain seq x y z
N MET A 1 5.63 22.81 -6.50
CA MET A 1 4.77 21.80 -7.18
C MET A 1 3.37 21.90 -6.57
N THR A 2 2.31 21.55 -7.29
CA THR A 2 0.95 21.53 -6.73
C THR A 2 0.64 20.17 -6.09
N PRO A 3 -0.25 20.09 -5.08
CA PRO A 3 -0.71 18.82 -4.53
C PRO A 3 -1.26 17.86 -5.59
N GLU A 4 -1.99 18.38 -6.58
CA GLU A 4 -2.63 17.61 -7.66
C GLU A 4 -1.60 16.92 -8.58
N LEU A 5 -0.47 17.58 -8.86
CA LEU A 5 0.59 16.99 -9.65
C LEU A 5 1.24 15.83 -8.91
N LEU A 6 1.54 16.01 -7.61
CA LEU A 6 2.12 14.96 -6.78
C LEU A 6 1.14 13.79 -6.58
N PHE A 7 -0.15 14.10 -6.39
CA PHE A 7 -1.22 13.10 -6.37
C PHE A 7 -1.17 12.23 -7.64
N THR A 8 -1.11 12.86 -8.82
CA THR A 8 -1.09 12.15 -10.10
C THR A 8 0.17 11.27 -10.23
N ILE A 9 1.33 11.80 -9.85
CA ILE A 9 2.61 11.07 -9.89
C ILE A 9 2.56 9.87 -8.94
N SER A 10 2.16 10.06 -7.68
CA SER A 10 2.10 9.00 -6.68
C SER A 10 1.15 7.87 -7.08
N ASN A 11 -0.04 8.20 -7.62
CA ASN A 11 -0.98 7.19 -8.10
C ASN A 11 -0.41 6.37 -9.26
N ARG A 12 0.18 7.02 -10.26
CA ARG A 12 0.80 6.32 -11.41
C ARG A 12 1.97 5.45 -10.96
N PHE A 13 2.80 5.98 -10.06
CA PHE A 13 3.93 5.25 -9.50
C PHE A 13 3.46 3.99 -8.75
N ALA A 14 2.47 4.12 -7.86
CA ALA A 14 1.88 2.98 -7.16
C ALA A 14 1.27 1.96 -8.13
N LEU A 15 0.51 2.41 -9.13
CA LEU A 15 -0.12 1.55 -10.14
C LEU A 15 0.90 0.71 -10.91
N VAL A 16 2.04 1.27 -11.28
CA VAL A 16 3.14 0.51 -11.91
C VAL A 16 3.63 -0.60 -10.99
N GLY A 17 3.79 -0.32 -9.69
CA GLY A 17 4.16 -1.32 -8.69
C GLY A 17 3.15 -2.48 -8.62
N TRP A 18 1.85 -2.14 -8.59
CA TRP A 18 0.76 -3.13 -8.60
C TRP A 18 0.73 -3.98 -9.87
N ILE A 19 0.88 -3.37 -11.05
CA ILE A 19 0.91 -4.10 -12.33
C ILE A 19 2.09 -5.07 -12.36
N LEU A 20 3.28 -4.62 -11.96
CA LEU A 20 4.47 -5.46 -11.89
C LEU A 20 4.25 -6.64 -10.94
N LEU A 21 3.65 -6.41 -9.78
CA LEU A 21 3.38 -7.43 -8.78
C LEU A 21 2.32 -8.45 -9.24
N ALA A 22 1.22 -7.98 -9.84
CA ALA A 22 0.07 -8.78 -10.21
C ALA A 22 0.28 -9.57 -11.52
N PHE A 23 1.00 -9.04 -12.49
CA PHE A 23 1.13 -9.66 -13.81
C PHE A 23 2.55 -10.10 -14.15
N PHE A 24 3.56 -9.49 -13.53
CA PHE A 24 4.97 -9.74 -13.84
C PHE A 24 5.83 -10.09 -12.61
N PRO A 25 5.39 -11.04 -11.74
CA PRO A 25 5.98 -11.27 -10.43
C PRO A 25 7.45 -11.74 -10.46
N ASN A 26 7.89 -12.31 -11.60
CA ASN A 26 9.21 -12.92 -11.76
C ASN A 26 10.19 -12.05 -12.56
N LEU A 27 9.79 -10.86 -13.02
CA LEU A 27 10.75 -9.96 -13.66
C LEU A 27 11.81 -9.52 -12.65
N LYS A 28 13.07 -9.40 -13.10
CA LYS A 28 14.18 -8.94 -12.24
C LYS A 28 13.84 -7.63 -11.53
N ILE A 29 13.20 -6.70 -12.25
CA ILE A 29 12.77 -5.41 -11.68
C ILE A 29 11.72 -5.58 -10.58
N THR A 30 10.73 -6.45 -10.77
CA THR A 30 9.70 -6.75 -9.77
C THR A 30 10.33 -7.40 -8.54
N LEU A 31 11.21 -8.38 -8.72
CA LEU A 31 11.91 -9.06 -7.62
C LEU A 31 12.75 -8.07 -6.79
N ILE A 32 13.57 -7.26 -7.47
CA ILE A 32 14.56 -6.38 -6.81
C ILE A 32 13.88 -5.14 -6.22
N LEU A 33 13.00 -4.47 -6.96
CA LEU A 33 12.46 -3.17 -6.55
C LEU A 33 11.09 -3.27 -5.87
N VAL A 34 10.19 -4.09 -6.37
CA VAL A 34 8.81 -4.15 -5.83
C VAL A 34 8.76 -5.12 -4.65
N ARG A 35 9.15 -6.38 -4.84
CA ARG A 35 9.05 -7.43 -3.81
C ARG A 35 9.97 -7.22 -2.62
N ASN A 36 11.06 -6.48 -2.75
CA ASN A 36 11.89 -6.10 -1.60
C ASN A 36 11.37 -4.84 -0.88
N GLY A 37 10.25 -4.26 -1.33
CA GLY A 37 9.62 -3.10 -0.69
C GLY A 37 10.24 -1.76 -1.05
N ILE A 38 11.21 -1.69 -1.99
CA ILE A 38 11.83 -0.42 -2.41
C ILE A 38 10.78 0.51 -3.04
N TRP A 39 9.84 -0.03 -3.82
CA TRP A 39 8.76 0.76 -4.42
C TRP A 39 7.88 1.43 -3.35
N SER A 40 7.44 0.68 -2.33
CA SER A 40 6.72 1.24 -1.18
C SER A 40 7.58 2.22 -0.39
N ALA A 41 8.87 1.94 -0.20
CA ALA A 41 9.78 2.83 0.50
C ALA A 41 9.94 4.19 -0.22
N LEU A 42 9.97 4.21 -1.55
CA LEU A 42 10.02 5.45 -2.33
C LEU A 42 8.74 6.28 -2.14
N LEU A 43 7.57 5.65 -2.07
CA LEU A 43 6.32 6.33 -1.70
C LEU A 43 6.39 6.87 -0.27
N SER A 44 6.94 6.12 0.67
CA SER A 44 7.14 6.55 2.06
C SER A 44 8.12 7.72 2.18
N VAL A 45 9.16 7.79 1.35
CA VAL A 45 10.03 8.97 1.25
C VAL A 45 9.24 10.18 0.74
N GLY A 46 8.40 10.00 -0.28
CA GLY A 46 7.49 11.05 -0.75
C GLY A 46 6.57 11.56 0.37
N TYR A 47 5.96 10.64 1.13
CA TYR A 47 5.16 10.96 2.32
C TYR A 47 5.95 11.77 3.35
N LEU A 48 7.18 11.34 3.68
CA LEU A 48 8.05 12.03 4.64
C LEU A 48 8.35 13.46 4.18
N LEU A 49 8.65 13.67 2.90
CA LEU A 49 8.93 14.99 2.33
C LEU A 49 7.70 15.91 2.37
N ILE A 50 6.51 15.37 2.08
CA ILE A 50 5.24 16.11 2.15
C ILE A 50 4.97 16.57 3.58
N LEU A 51 5.02 15.67 4.56
CA LEU A 51 4.75 16.03 5.95
C LEU A 51 5.83 16.91 6.58
N GLY A 52 7.11 16.63 6.28
CA GLY A 52 8.22 17.41 6.82
C GLY A 52 8.23 18.88 6.38
N THR A 53 7.57 19.19 5.26
CA THR A 53 7.44 20.57 4.74
C THR A 53 6.13 21.25 5.11
N HIS A 54 5.14 20.51 5.63
CA HIS A 54 3.80 20.99 5.96
C HIS A 54 3.42 20.67 7.42
N LEU A 55 4.37 20.88 8.33
CA LEU A 55 4.15 20.75 9.78
C LEU A 55 3.26 21.90 10.29
N GLY A 56 2.36 21.60 11.22
CA GLY A 56 1.54 22.63 11.90
C GLY A 56 0.14 22.87 11.32
N ALA A 57 -0.43 21.90 10.59
CA ALA A 57 -1.84 21.97 10.21
C ALA A 57 -2.76 21.94 11.44
N GLU A 58 -3.85 22.71 11.38
CA GLU A 58 -4.88 22.72 12.42
C GLU A 58 -5.64 21.37 12.47
N GLY A 59 -6.08 21.00 13.67
CA GLY A 59 -6.78 19.74 13.93
C GLY A 59 -5.95 18.75 14.76
N GLY A 60 -6.33 17.47 14.72
CA GLY A 60 -5.67 16.43 15.51
C GLY A 60 -6.34 15.05 15.41
N PHE A 61 -5.64 14.00 15.81
CA PHE A 61 -6.13 12.61 15.71
C PHE A 61 -7.02 12.15 16.89
N GLN A 62 -7.25 13.02 17.88
CA GLN A 62 -7.98 12.67 19.10
C GLN A 62 -9.51 12.71 18.95
N SER A 63 -10.03 13.22 17.84
CA SER A 63 -11.47 13.24 17.54
C SER A 63 -11.71 13.20 16.03
N LEU A 64 -12.86 12.69 15.60
CA LEU A 64 -13.23 12.69 14.18
C LEU A 64 -13.29 14.11 13.59
N SER A 65 -13.76 15.09 14.36
CA SER A 65 -13.75 16.50 13.95
C SER A 65 -12.33 17.01 13.73
N GLY A 66 -11.40 16.70 14.63
CA GLY A 66 -10.00 17.09 14.49
C GLY A 66 -9.33 16.45 13.27
N VAL A 67 -9.65 15.19 12.96
CA VAL A 67 -9.18 14.52 11.74
C VAL A 67 -9.76 15.22 10.51
N SER A 68 -11.05 15.53 10.50
CA SER A 68 -11.66 16.26 9.39
C SER A 68 -10.99 17.61 9.14
N THR A 69 -10.62 18.34 10.20
CA THR A 69 -9.88 19.62 10.08
C THR A 69 -8.46 19.41 9.53
N LEU A 70 -7.73 18.38 9.98
CA LEU A 70 -6.42 18.08 9.42
C LEU A 70 -6.49 17.84 7.92
N PHE A 71 -7.46 17.02 7.49
CA PHE A 71 -7.62 16.63 6.09
C PHE A 71 -8.30 17.70 5.22
N SER A 72 -8.76 18.82 5.79
CA SER A 72 -9.16 19.98 4.97
C SER A 72 -7.96 20.72 4.37
N ASN A 73 -6.75 20.50 4.89
CA ASN A 73 -5.52 20.96 4.25
C ASN A 73 -5.13 20.00 3.10
N PRO A 74 -5.05 20.48 1.83
CA PRO A 74 -4.75 19.63 0.68
C PRO A 74 -3.41 18.88 0.77
N TRP A 75 -2.41 19.45 1.44
CA TRP A 75 -1.10 18.81 1.61
C TRP A 75 -1.13 17.67 2.62
N ILE A 76 -1.88 17.83 3.71
CA ILE A 76 -2.09 16.76 4.70
C ILE A 76 -2.95 15.66 4.10
N LEU A 77 -3.99 16.02 3.37
CA LEU A 77 -4.83 15.07 2.62
C LEU A 77 -4.01 14.25 1.62
N LEU A 78 -3.16 14.91 0.83
CA LEU A 78 -2.23 14.24 -0.06
C LEU A 78 -1.29 13.31 0.72
N GLY A 79 -0.74 13.76 1.86
CA GLY A 79 0.09 12.94 2.73
C GLY A 79 -0.62 11.66 3.17
N GLY A 80 -1.87 11.76 3.65
CA GLY A 80 -2.68 10.60 3.99
C GLY A 80 -2.98 9.68 2.80
N TRP A 81 -3.18 10.24 1.60
CA TRP A 81 -3.34 9.44 0.39
C TRP A 81 -2.08 8.66 0.01
N VAL A 82 -0.91 9.31 0.02
CA VAL A 82 0.38 8.67 -0.27
C VAL A 82 0.71 7.60 0.79
N HIS A 83 0.32 7.83 2.05
CA HIS A 83 0.39 6.82 3.10
C HIS A 83 -0.38 5.55 2.71
N TYR A 84 -1.64 5.66 2.26
CA TYR A 84 -2.41 4.50 1.78
C TYR A 84 -1.71 3.81 0.62
N LEU A 85 -1.28 4.54 -0.41
CA LEU A 85 -0.59 3.97 -1.56
C LEU A 85 0.68 3.18 -1.16
N ALA A 86 1.46 3.69 -0.21
CA ALA A 86 2.69 3.05 0.24
C ALA A 86 2.41 1.74 0.99
N PHE A 87 1.48 1.78 1.95
CA PHE A 87 1.17 0.64 2.81
C PHE A 87 0.33 -0.42 2.10
N ASP A 88 -0.61 -0.04 1.24
CA ASP A 88 -1.41 -1.01 0.47
C ASP A 88 -0.51 -1.79 -0.49
N LEU A 89 0.43 -1.12 -1.17
CA LEU A 89 1.40 -1.82 -2.03
C LEU A 89 2.32 -2.72 -1.22
N PHE A 90 2.73 -2.28 -0.02
CA PHE A 90 3.55 -3.11 0.89
C PHE A 90 2.78 -4.36 1.34
N LEU A 91 1.49 -4.22 1.66
CA LEU A 91 0.59 -5.34 1.94
C LEU A 91 0.50 -6.28 0.74
N GLY A 92 0.31 -5.77 -0.49
CA GLY A 92 0.30 -6.60 -1.68
C GLY A 92 1.61 -7.40 -1.87
N VAL A 93 2.76 -6.79 -1.55
CA VAL A 93 4.06 -7.47 -1.57
C VAL A 93 4.11 -8.60 -0.54
N TRP A 94 3.61 -8.35 0.67
CA TRP A 94 3.48 -9.37 1.72
C TRP A 94 2.54 -10.51 1.28
N GLU A 95 1.35 -10.20 0.77
CA GLU A 95 0.39 -11.18 0.23
C GLU A 95 1.05 -12.05 -0.84
N SER A 96 1.81 -11.44 -1.74
CA SER A 96 2.49 -12.16 -2.82
C SER A 96 3.55 -13.12 -2.30
N LYS A 97 4.29 -12.77 -1.23
CA LYS A 97 5.28 -13.65 -0.61
C LYS A 97 4.62 -14.79 0.18
N GLU A 98 3.60 -14.48 0.96
CA GLU A 98 2.86 -15.49 1.72
C GLU A 98 2.09 -16.45 0.81
N ALA A 99 1.61 -15.97 -0.34
CA ALA A 99 0.98 -16.83 -1.33
C ALA A 99 1.93 -17.92 -1.84
N GLU A 100 3.23 -17.61 -1.99
CA GLU A 100 4.24 -18.59 -2.39
C GLU A 100 4.47 -19.63 -1.29
N SER A 101 4.53 -19.23 -0.01
CA SER A 101 4.75 -20.16 1.11
C SER A 101 3.62 -21.18 1.28
N ILE A 102 2.36 -20.76 1.04
CA ILE A 102 1.19 -21.64 1.09
C ILE A 102 0.81 -22.25 -0.27
N LYS A 103 1.65 -22.09 -1.30
CA LYS A 103 1.42 -22.56 -2.69
C LYS A 103 0.03 -22.15 -3.24
N LEU A 104 -0.39 -20.92 -2.96
CA LEU A 104 -1.64 -20.36 -3.46
C LEU A 104 -1.58 -20.13 -4.96
N SER A 105 -2.65 -20.46 -5.68
CA SER A 105 -2.71 -20.20 -7.12
C SER A 105 -2.78 -18.70 -7.41
N ARG A 106 -2.15 -18.28 -8.51
CA ARG A 106 -2.19 -16.87 -8.96
C ARG A 106 -3.61 -16.39 -9.28
N TRP A 107 -4.49 -17.29 -9.71
CA TRP A 107 -5.89 -16.97 -10.00
C TRP A 107 -6.67 -16.54 -8.76
N VAL A 108 -6.29 -17.02 -7.57
CA VAL A 108 -6.88 -16.60 -6.30
C VAL A 108 -6.19 -15.35 -5.75
N LEU A 109 -4.86 -15.26 -5.92
CA LEU A 109 -4.08 -14.12 -5.45
C LEU A 109 -4.44 -12.82 -6.18
N ILE A 110 -4.62 -12.84 -7.51
CA ILE A 110 -4.89 -11.61 -8.29
C ILE A 110 -6.16 -10.88 -7.82
N PRO A 111 -7.30 -11.55 -7.60
CA PRO A 111 -8.48 -10.92 -6.98
C PRO A 111 -8.19 -10.34 -5.59
N CYS A 112 -7.39 -11.01 -4.76
CA CYS A 112 -7.00 -10.47 -3.44
C CYS A 112 -6.19 -9.19 -3.60
N LEU A 113 -5.15 -9.20 -4.43
CA LEU A 113 -4.32 -8.03 -4.73
C LEU A 113 -5.15 -6.86 -5.29
N PHE A 114 -6.12 -7.15 -6.17
CA PHE A 114 -7.02 -6.12 -6.70
C PHE A 114 -7.90 -5.51 -5.59
N LEU A 115 -8.45 -6.34 -4.71
CA LEU A 115 -9.23 -5.87 -3.56
C LEU A 115 -8.36 -5.12 -2.55
N THR A 116 -7.09 -5.48 -2.37
CA THR A 116 -6.16 -4.73 -1.52
C THR A 116 -5.80 -3.38 -2.15
N LEU A 117 -5.65 -3.32 -3.47
CA LEU A 117 -5.43 -2.04 -4.16
C LEU A 117 -6.65 -1.09 -4.08
N MET A 118 -7.87 -1.62 -4.21
CA MET A 118 -9.09 -0.79 -4.24
C MET A 118 -9.68 -0.54 -2.84
N PHE A 119 -9.53 -1.51 -1.95
CA PHE A 119 -10.17 -1.58 -0.64
C PHE A 119 -9.22 -2.24 0.37
N GLY A 120 -8.00 -1.73 0.53
CA GLY A 120 -6.90 -2.23 1.38
C GLY A 120 -7.30 -3.27 2.44
N PRO A 121 -8.07 -2.89 3.46
CA PRO A 121 -8.47 -3.80 4.55
C PRO A 121 -9.26 -5.03 4.13
N ILE A 122 -10.10 -4.94 3.09
CA ILE A 122 -10.95 -6.04 2.60
C ILE A 122 -10.09 -7.09 1.89
N GLY A 123 -9.22 -6.66 0.97
CA GLY A 123 -8.33 -7.59 0.26
C GLY A 123 -7.37 -8.29 1.22
N PHE A 124 -6.79 -7.54 2.15
CA PHE A 124 -5.98 -8.08 3.23
C PHE A 124 -6.75 -9.13 4.05
N LEU A 125 -7.97 -8.81 4.51
CA LEU A 125 -8.78 -9.71 5.32
C LEU A 125 -9.07 -11.03 4.58
N ILE A 126 -9.47 -10.95 3.31
CA ILE A 126 -9.76 -12.12 2.48
C ILE A 126 -8.50 -12.97 2.32
N PHE A 127 -7.37 -12.36 1.96
CA PHE A 127 -6.11 -13.08 1.83
C PHE A 127 -5.68 -13.71 3.15
N PHE A 128 -5.81 -12.98 4.26
CA PHE A 128 -5.45 -13.44 5.59
C PHE A 128 -6.26 -14.69 6.00
N VAL A 129 -7.58 -14.70 5.74
CA VAL A 129 -8.41 -15.90 5.97
C VAL A 129 -7.97 -17.07 5.09
N ILE A 130 -7.70 -16.84 3.80
CA ILE A 130 -7.19 -17.89 2.88
C ILE A 130 -5.88 -18.47 3.42
N ARG A 131 -4.97 -17.61 3.86
CA ARG A 131 -3.69 -17.98 4.46
C ARG A 131 -3.87 -18.86 5.70
N LEU A 132 -4.75 -18.47 6.62
CA LEU A 132 -5.02 -19.27 7.83
C LEU A 132 -5.58 -20.66 7.50
N VAL A 133 -6.52 -20.73 6.54
CA VAL A 133 -7.17 -21.99 6.16
C VAL A 133 -6.19 -22.93 5.42
N LYS A 134 -5.33 -22.39 4.55
CA LYS A 134 -4.39 -23.21 3.75
C LYS A 134 -3.06 -23.48 4.44
N GLY A 135 -2.51 -22.51 5.17
CA GLY A 135 -1.19 -22.58 5.81
C GLY A 135 -1.20 -23.05 7.25
N GLY A 136 -2.38 -23.10 7.90
CA GLY A 136 -2.48 -23.27 9.34
C GLY A 136 -1.92 -22.06 10.10
N ILE A 137 -2.21 -21.96 11.41
CA ILE A 137 -1.64 -20.92 12.26
C ILE A 137 -0.17 -21.28 12.57
N HIS A 138 0.72 -21.16 11.59
CA HIS A 138 2.15 -21.19 11.88
C HIS A 138 2.53 -19.81 12.44
N VAL A 139 2.33 -19.64 13.75
CA VAL A 139 3.01 -18.60 14.53
C VAL A 139 4.48 -19.03 14.60
N GLY A 140 5.25 -18.71 13.57
CA GLY A 140 6.70 -18.68 13.67
C GLY A 140 7.06 -17.46 14.53
N ILE A 141 7.23 -17.70 15.83
CA ILE A 141 7.92 -16.78 16.75
C ILE A 141 9.42 -16.87 16.44
#